data_AF-A0A372RHP1-F1
#
_entry.id   AF-A0A372RHP1-F1
#
_cell.length_a   1.000
_cell.length_b   1.000
_cell.length_c   1.000
_cell.angle_alpha   90.00
_cell.angle_beta   90.00
_cell.angle_gamma   90.00
#
_symmetry.space_group_name_H-M   'P 1'
#
loop_
_entity.id
_entity.type
_entity.pdbx_description
1 polymer ?
#
loop_
_entity_poly.entity_id
_entity_poly.type
_entity_poly.pdbx_seq_one_letter_code
_entity_poly.pdbx_strand_id
1 'polypeptide(L)'
;MARGSSAKSKKQVSPPFHPKYEDMIRDAIVALKERQGSSRTAIKKYILNTYKLRDNAVTNNRLKLAIAKGVDKGTFSFVKGKYS
;
A
#
# COMPACT_ATOMS: atom_id res chain seq x y z
N MET A 1 -20.97 -37.58 -24.33
CA MET A 1 -20.16 -37.52 -23.09
C MET A 1 -19.52 -36.13 -22.98
N ALA A 2 -19.86 -35.39 -21.92
CA ALA A 2 -19.36 -34.04 -21.64
C ALA A 2 -18.00 -34.08 -20.92
N ARG A 3 -17.13 -33.09 -21.18
CA ARG A 3 -16.10 -32.64 -20.22
C ARG A 3 -15.97 -31.12 -20.29
N GLY A 4 -16.69 -30.45 -19.40
CA GLY A 4 -16.54 -29.03 -19.12
C GLY A 4 -15.38 -28.75 -18.16
N SER A 5 -14.92 -27.50 -18.23
CA SER A 5 -14.55 -26.61 -17.12
C SER A 5 -13.50 -27.09 -16.10
N SER A 6 -12.29 -26.54 -16.22
CA SER A 6 -11.38 -26.34 -15.08
C SER A 6 -11.35 -24.86 -14.71
N ALA A 7 -12.47 -24.39 -14.15
CA ALA A 7 -12.42 -23.26 -13.24
C ALA A 7 -11.90 -23.75 -11.88
N LYS A 8 -11.21 -22.84 -11.18
CA LYS A 8 -11.02 -22.79 -9.71
C LYS A 8 -9.70 -23.33 -9.19
N SER A 9 -8.83 -22.38 -8.87
CA SER A 9 -8.20 -22.34 -7.55
C SER A 9 -7.97 -20.89 -7.15
N LYS A 10 -9.07 -20.21 -6.76
CA LYS A 10 -8.97 -19.07 -5.84
C LYS A 10 -8.42 -19.64 -4.53
N LYS A 11 -7.09 -19.69 -4.44
CA LYS A 11 -6.37 -19.92 -3.20
C LYS A 11 -6.93 -18.88 -2.24
N GLN A 12 -7.70 -19.34 -1.24
CA GLN A 12 -8.03 -18.54 -0.08
C GLN A 12 -6.70 -18.30 0.63
N VAL A 13 -5.97 -17.30 0.15
CA VAL A 13 -4.87 -16.72 0.89
C VAL A 13 -5.56 -16.09 2.07
N SER A 14 -5.23 -16.57 3.27
CA SER A 14 -5.60 -15.98 4.56
C SER A 14 -5.70 -14.47 4.38
N PRO A 15 -6.76 -13.79 4.87
CA PRO A 15 -6.94 -12.37 4.64
C PRO A 15 -5.58 -11.72 4.95
N PRO A 16 -4.93 -11.08 3.95
CA PRO A 16 -3.66 -10.46 4.22
C PRO A 16 -3.91 -9.57 5.42
N PHE A 17 -3.10 -9.73 6.46
CA PHE A 17 -3.28 -9.07 7.76
C PHE A 17 -3.36 -7.53 7.65
N HIS A 18 -3.13 -7.03 6.43
CA HIS A 18 -3.20 -5.66 6.01
C HIS A 18 -3.86 -5.56 4.61
N PRO A 19 -4.56 -4.46 4.32
CA PRO A 19 -5.12 -4.18 3.00
C PRO A 19 -4.00 -3.89 1.98
N LYS A 20 -4.37 -3.53 0.74
CA LYS A 20 -3.37 -3.17 -0.29
C LYS A 20 -2.53 -2.00 0.21
N TYR A 21 -1.27 -1.94 -0.24
CA TYR A 21 -0.38 -0.82 0.12
C TYR A 21 -0.95 0.54 -0.26
N GLU A 22 -1.64 0.66 -1.40
CA GLU A 22 -2.34 1.88 -1.79
C GLU A 22 -3.37 2.31 -0.74
N ASP A 23 -4.21 1.38 -0.26
CA ASP A 23 -5.23 1.67 0.75
C ASP A 23 -4.59 2.02 2.09
N MET A 24 -3.53 1.30 2.50
CA MET A 24 -2.76 1.64 3.70
C MET A 24 -2.12 3.03 3.63
N ILE A 25 -1.64 3.43 2.46
CA ILE A 25 -1.07 4.77 2.23
C ILE A 25 -2.16 5.84 2.30
N ARG A 26 -3.33 5.61 1.69
CA ARG A 26 -4.49 6.52 1.77
C ARG A 26 -4.92 6.71 3.21
N ASP A 27 -5.09 5.60 3.93
CA ASP A 27 -5.47 5.59 5.34
C ASP A 27 -4.45 6.34 6.20
N ALA A 28 -3.15 6.11 5.98
CA ALA A 28 -2.09 6.85 6.65
C ALA A 28 -2.15 8.36 6.38
N ILE A 29 -2.38 8.78 5.14
CA ILE A 29 -2.48 10.21 4.77
C ILE A 29 -3.71 10.85 5.45
N VAL A 30 -4.84 10.15 5.44
CA VAL A 30 -6.10 10.61 6.07
C VAL A 30 -5.98 10.65 7.60
N ALA A 31 -5.27 9.70 8.20
CA ALA A 31 -5.08 9.62 9.65
C ALA A 31 -4.05 10.63 10.16
N LEU A 32 -2.94 10.81 9.44
CA LEU A 32 -1.88 11.74 9.84
C LEU A 32 -2.30 13.21 9.66
N LYS A 33 -3.23 13.52 8.74
CA LYS A 33 -3.77 14.88 8.48
C LYS A 33 -2.70 15.99 8.43
N GLU A 34 -1.51 15.65 7.96
CA GLU A 34 -0.40 16.59 7.92
C GLU A 34 -0.68 17.65 6.85
N ARG A 35 -0.67 18.93 7.23
CA ARG A 35 -0.95 20.08 6.36
C ARG A 35 -0.07 20.14 5.11
N GLN A 36 1.11 19.50 5.16
CA GLN A 36 2.09 19.45 4.07
C GLN A 36 2.17 18.07 3.39
N GLY A 37 1.18 17.20 3.64
CA GLY A 37 1.21 15.80 3.25
C GLY A 37 2.12 14.96 4.15
N SER A 38 1.82 13.67 4.22
CA SER A 38 2.60 12.74 5.03
C SER A 38 3.87 12.31 4.30
N SER A 39 5.02 12.44 4.97
CA SER A 39 6.29 11.95 4.42
C SER A 39 6.30 10.41 4.33
N ARG A 40 7.14 9.84 3.46
CA ARG A 40 7.29 8.38 3.31
C ARG A 40 7.58 7.69 4.64
N THR A 41 8.39 8.33 5.49
CA THR A 41 8.74 7.83 6.82
C THR A 41 7.55 7.86 7.77
N ALA A 42 6.72 8.91 7.74
CA ALA A 42 5.52 9.00 8.56
C ALA A 42 4.46 7.97 8.13
N ILE A 43 4.22 7.84 6.82
CA ILE A 43 3.33 6.82 6.25
C ILE A 43 3.81 5.43 6.65
N LYS A 44 5.11 5.14 6.50
CA LYS A 44 5.71 3.88 6.93
C LYS A 44 5.46 3.60 8.41
N LYS A 45 5.79 4.56 9.30
CA LYS A 45 5.59 4.39 10.75
C LYS A 45 4.14 4.11 11.11
N TYR A 46 3.20 4.86 10.51
CA TYR A 46 1.77 4.64 10.70
C TYR A 46 1.39 3.22 10.29
N ILE A 47 1.75 2.81 9.07
CA ILE A 47 1.35 1.49 8.55
C ILE A 47 1.97 0.35 9.37
N LEU A 48 3.23 0.47 9.78
CA LEU A 48 3.89 -0.51 10.65
C LEU A 48 3.16 -0.66 11.99
N ASN A 49 2.74 0.46 12.59
CA ASN A 49 2.05 0.45 13.88
C ASN A 49 0.59 -0.02 13.76
N THR A 50 -0.16 0.50 12.79
CA THR A 50 -1.59 0.20 12.58
C THR A 50 -1.82 -1.22 12.10
N TYR A 51 -1.03 -1.68 11.13
CA TYR A 51 -1.20 -3.00 10.51
C TYR A 51 -0.22 -4.06 11.04
N LYS A 52 0.52 -3.73 12.11
CA LYS A 52 1.55 -4.59 12.73
C LYS A 52 2.51 -5.20 11.70
N LEU A 53 2.83 -4.42 10.67
CA LEU A 53 3.76 -4.84 9.63
C LEU A 53 5.18 -4.85 10.20
N ARG A 54 6.00 -5.77 9.69
CA ARG A 54 7.42 -5.81 10.00
C ARG A 54 8.16 -4.74 9.21
N ASP A 55 9.05 -4.00 9.89
CA ASP A 55 9.98 -3.09 9.23
C ASP A 55 11.08 -3.89 8.54
N ASN A 56 10.81 -4.24 7.28
CA ASN A 56 11.72 -4.98 6.44
C ASN A 56 11.97 -4.19 5.15
N ALA A 57 13.13 -4.43 4.52
CA ALA A 57 13.46 -3.88 3.19
C ALA A 57 12.36 -4.15 2.14
N VAL A 58 11.71 -5.31 2.23
CA VAL A 58 10.58 -5.68 1.35
C VAL A 58 9.38 -4.76 1.54
N THR A 59 8.97 -4.49 2.79
CA THR A 59 7.86 -3.56 3.12
C THR A 59 8.19 -2.16 2.61
N ASN A 60 9.44 -1.72 2.82
CA ASN A 60 9.91 -0.44 2.31
C ASN A 60 9.79 -0.38 0.78
N ASN A 61 10.35 -1.35 0.05
CA ASN A 61 10.29 -1.38 -1.42
C ASN A 61 8.85 -1.41 -1.94
N ARG A 62 7.96 -2.17 -1.29
CA ARG A 62 6.53 -2.22 -1.65
C ARG A 62 5.84 -0.89 -1.44
N LEU A 63 6.10 -0.19 -0.33
CA LEU A 63 5.60 1.16 -0.10
C LEU A 63 6.12 2.14 -1.15
N LYS A 64 7.44 2.09 -1.45
CA LYS A 64 8.03 2.94 -2.49
C LYS A 64 7.35 2.74 -3.85
N LEU A 65 7.15 1.48 -4.23
CA LEU A 65 6.51 1.13 -5.51
C LEU A 65 5.03 1.52 -5.53
N ALA A 66 4.29 1.31 -4.44
CA ALA A 66 2.87 1.67 -4.35
C ALA A 66 2.67 3.19 -4.42
N ILE A 67 3.53 3.97 -3.76
CA ILE A 67 3.51 5.44 -3.88
C ILE A 67 3.82 5.84 -5.33
N ALA A 68 4.90 5.30 -5.93
CA ALA A 68 5.27 5.64 -7.30
C ALA A 68 4.16 5.32 -8.31
N LYS A 69 3.55 4.13 -8.20
CA LYS A 69 2.41 3.71 -9.04
C LYS A 69 1.17 4.56 -8.80
N GLY A 70 0.88 4.90 -7.55
CA GLY A 70 -0.27 5.74 -7.24
C GLY A 70 -0.06 7.19 -7.71
N VAL A 71 1.17 7.69 -7.75
CA VAL A 71 1.48 8.99 -8.35
C VAL A 71 1.35 8.95 -9.86
N ASP A 72 1.86 7.90 -10.51
CA ASP A 72 1.71 7.68 -11.95
C ASP A 72 0.22 7.58 -12.38
N LYS A 73 -0.59 6.90 -11.57
CA LYS A 73 -2.05 6.85 -11.74
C LYS A 73 -2.79 8.15 -11.39
N GLY A 74 -2.14 9.17 -10.85
CA GLY A 74 -2.80 10.38 -10.33
C GLY A 74 -3.63 10.16 -9.05
N THR A 75 -3.46 9.02 -8.39
CA THR A 75 -4.10 8.69 -7.10
C THR A 75 -3.44 9.40 -5.91
N PHE A 76 -2.13 9.63 -5.98
CA PHE A 76 -1.37 10.38 -4.98
C PHE A 76 -0.65 11.54 -5.66
N SER A 77 -0.41 12.63 -4.92
CA SER A 77 0.44 13.72 -5.37
C SER A 77 1.43 14.10 -4.29
N PHE A 78 2.64 14.47 -4.69
CA PHE A 78 3.65 14.96 -3.76
C PHE A 78 3.44 16.46 -3.53
N VAL A 79 3.11 16.85 -2.30
CA VAL A 79 2.86 18.24 -1.90
C VAL A 79 4.15 19.08 -1.90
N LYS A 80 5.25 18.48 -1.45
CA LYS A 80 6.62 19.02 -1.61
C LYS A 80 7.35 18.12 -2.59
N GLY A 81 8.12 18.75 -3.49
CA GLY A 81 8.82 18.21 -4.66
C GLY A 81 9.09 16.70 -4.72
N LYS A 82 9.11 16.15 -5.93
CA LYS A 82 9.49 14.76 -6.21
C LYS A 82 10.94 14.54 -5.75
N TYR A 83 11.15 14.20 -4.49
CA TYR A 83 12.49 13.90 -3.98
C TYR A 83 12.94 12.58 -4.62
N SER A 84 13.89 12.71 -5.56
CA SER A 84 14.74 11.64 -6.09
C SER A 84 15.23 10.72 -4.99
#